data_AF-A0A0R3QP84-F1
#
_entry.id   AF-A0A0R3QP84-F1
#
_cell.length_a   1.000
_cell.length_b   1.000
_cell.length_c   1.000
_cell.angle_alpha   90.00
_cell.angle_beta   90.00
_cell.angle_gamma   90.00
#
_symmetry.space_group_name_H-M   'P 1'
#
loop_
_entity.id
_entity.type
_entity.pdbx_description
1 polymer ?
#
loop_
_entity_poly.entity_id
_entity_poly.type
_entity_poly.pdbx_seq_one_letter_code
_entity_poly.pdbx_strand_id
1 'polypeptide(L)' 'MPDMRPTFVVNFDTGTVICQHSPHPDDLHLHQISIICDGKPDCYSNPAMHDESFPYCGTFSNVL' A
#
# COMPACT_ATOMS: atom_id res chain seq x y z
N MET A 1 10.25 17.32 10.57
CA MET A 1 9.73 16.16 11.33
C MET A 1 10.43 14.94 10.78
N PRO A 2 11.02 14.07 11.62
CA PRO A 2 11.79 12.92 11.13
C PRO A 2 10.91 12.08 10.23
N ASP A 3 11.45 11.73 9.06
CA ASP A 3 10.89 10.87 8.00
C ASP A 3 9.93 9.80 8.53
N MET A 4 8.62 10.11 8.63
CA MET A 4 7.58 9.10 8.68
C MET A 4 7.48 8.51 7.28
N ARG A 5 8.38 7.59 6.97
CA ARG A 5 8.26 6.70 5.82
C ARG A 5 7.49 5.48 6.33
N PRO A 6 6.19 5.35 6.02
CA PRO A 6 5.47 4.14 6.31
C PRO A 6 6.19 2.99 5.62
N THR A 7 6.25 1.87 6.33
CA THR A 7 6.79 0.66 5.74
C THR A 7 5.72 0.12 4.80
N PHE A 8 5.97 0.18 3.50
CA PHE A 8 5.17 -0.45 2.46
C PHE A 8 6.12 -1.32 1.63
N VAL A 9 6.00 -2.63 1.80
CA VAL A 9 6.90 -3.62 1.17
C VAL A 9 6.06 -4.61 0.40
N VAL A 10 6.34 -4.75 -0.89
CA VAL A 10 5.69 -5.75 -1.75
C VAL A 10 6.70 -6.86 -2.01
N ASN A 11 6.29 -8.10 -1.74
CA ASN A 11 7.04 -9.29 -2.10
C ASN A 11 6.29 -10.03 -3.21
N PHE A 12 6.81 -9.95 -4.44
CA PHE A 12 6.22 -10.59 -5.60
C PHE A 12 6.45 -12.11 -5.63
N ASP A 13 7.52 -12.61 -5.01
CA ASP A 13 7.81 -14.04 -4.97
C ASP A 13 6.78 -14.78 -4.11
N THR A 14 6.39 -14.18 -2.98
CA THR A 14 5.37 -14.74 -2.08
C THR A 14 3.96 -14.22 -2.37
N GLY A 15 3.81 -13.22 -3.24
CA GLY A 15 2.53 -12.58 -3.52
C GLY A 15 1.93 -11.90 -2.30
N THR A 16 2.76 -11.24 -1.48
CA THR A 16 2.32 -10.60 -0.22
C THR A 16 2.73 -9.14 -0.15
N VAL A 17 1.99 -8.39 0.64
CA VAL A 17 2.23 -6.97 0.95
C VAL A 17 2.34 -6.83 2.45
N ILE A 18 3.36 -6.12 2.91
CA ILE A 18 3.49 -5.71 4.30
C ILE A 18 3.29 -4.20 4.34
N CYS A 19 2.28 -3.77 5.09
CA CYS A 19 2.00 -2.36 5.25
C CYS A 19 1.58 -2.02 6.70
N GLN A 20 1.74 -0.76 7.06
CA GLN A 20 1.20 -0.24 8.31
C GLN A 20 -0.32 -0.11 8.18
N HIS A 21 -1.08 -0.39 9.23
CA HIS A 21 -2.54 -0.19 9.25
C HIS A 21 -2.95 1.10 10.00
N SER A 22 -2.05 1.66 10.81
CA SER A 22 -2.24 2.92 11.55
C SER A 22 -1.00 3.82 11.49
N PRO A 23 -1.04 5.05 12.06
CA PRO A 23 0.13 5.94 12.11
C PRO A 23 1.29 5.40 12.96
N HIS A 24 1.08 4.31 13.70
CA HIS A 24 2.09 3.71 14.55
C HIS A 24 2.99 2.78 13.72
N PRO A 25 4.33 2.94 13.79
CA PRO A 25 5.23 2.20 12.91
C PRO A 25 5.26 0.69 13.17
N ASP A 26 4.84 0.26 14.37
CA ASP A 26 4.83 -1.13 14.81
C ASP A 26 3.53 -1.87 14.42
N ASP A 27 2.51 -1.17 13.93
CA ASP A 27 1.23 -1.75 13.53
C ASP A 27 1.30 -2.26 12.08
N LEU A 28 2.20 -3.22 11.86
CA LEU A 28 2.47 -3.84 10.56
C LEU A 28 1.60 -5.08 10.35
N HIS A 29 0.94 -5.13 9.21
CA HIS A 29 0.09 -6.24 8.80
C HIS A 29 0.60 -6.84 7.50
N LEU A 30 0.41 -8.15 7.37
CA LEU A 30 0.72 -8.91 6.16
C LEU A 30 -0.58 -9.23 5.44
N HIS A 31 -0.68 -8.76 4.21
CA HIS A 31 -1.80 -8.97 3.30
C HIS A 31 -1.35 -9.77 2.08
N GLN A 32 -2.31 -10.37 1.38
CA GLN A 32 -2.05 -10.87 0.03
C GLN A 32 -1.96 -9.71 -0.95
N ILE A 33 -1.16 -9.84 -2.01
CA ILE A 33 -0.97 -8.80 -3.03
C ILE A 33 -2.27 -8.37 -3.73
N SER A 34 -3.32 -9.17 -3.63
CA SER A 34 -4.66 -8.84 -4.14
C SER A 34 -5.31 -7.62 -3.50
N ILE A 35 -4.80 -7.12 -2.36
CA ILE A 35 -5.30 -5.89 -1.74
C ILE A 35 -4.86 -4.62 -2.47
N ILE A 36 -3.94 -4.73 -3.44
CA ILE A 36 -3.47 -3.58 -4.21
C ILE A 36 -4.51 -3.24 -5.27
N CYS A 37 -4.97 -1.98 -5.30
CA CYS A 37 -5.93 -1.45 -6.27
C CYS A 37 -7.30 -2.16 -6.24
N ASP A 38 -7.75 -2.63 -5.08
CA ASP A 38 -9.02 -3.36 -4.95
C ASP A 38 -10.22 -2.43 -4.67
N GLY A 39 -9.97 -1.12 -4.57
CA GLY A 39 -10.97 -0.10 -4.26
C GLY A 39 -11.19 0.10 -2.75
N LYS A 40 -10.44 -0.58 -1.90
CA LYS A 40 -10.58 -0.55 -0.45
C LYS A 40 -9.25 -0.16 0.22
N PRO A 41 -9.25 0.84 1.11
CA PRO A 41 -8.07 1.16 1.89
C PRO A 41 -7.86 0.08 2.97
N ASP A 42 -6.93 -0.82 2.73
CA ASP A 42 -6.41 -1.83 3.65
C ASP A 42 -5.13 -1.38 4.36
N CYS A 43 -4.36 -0.47 3.76
CA CYS A 43 -3.14 0.07 4.33
C CYS A 43 -3.29 1.52 4.80
N TYR A 44 -2.49 1.92 5.79
CA TYR A 44 -2.39 3.30 6.26
C TYR A 44 -2.00 4.23 5.11
N SER A 45 -2.90 5.18 4.82
CA SER A 45 -2.70 6.12 3.73
C SER A 45 -1.70 7.20 4.14
N ASN A 46 -0.52 7.17 3.53
CA ASN A 46 0.45 8.25 3.62
C ASN A 46 0.54 8.99 2.27
N PRO A 47 0.70 10.32 2.25
CA PRO A 47 0.92 11.09 1.02
C PRO A 47 2.04 10.60 0.09
N ALA A 48 2.99 9.78 0.56
CA ALA A 48 4.01 9.20 -0.31
C ALA A 48 3.52 7.97 -1.09
N MET A 49 2.73 7.08 -0.45
CA MET A 49 2.35 5.78 -1.01
C MET A 49 1.35 5.04 -0.11
N HIS A 50 0.41 4.33 -0.73
CA HIS A 50 -0.51 3.37 -0.11
C HIS A 50 -1.00 2.35 -1.16
N ASP A 51 -1.65 1.28 -0.71
CA ASP A 51 -2.27 0.21 -1.52
C ASP A 51 -3.04 0.72 -2.74
N GLU A 52 -3.97 1.66 -2.55
CA GLU A 52 -4.83 2.22 -3.61
C GLU A 52 -4.13 3.27 -4.48
N SER A 53 -2.84 3.52 -4.25
CA SER A 53 -2.01 4.38 -5.12
C SER A 53 -0.88 3.60 -5.79
N PHE A 54 -0.70 2.32 -5.47
CA PHE A 54 0.52 1.59 -5.81
C PHE A 54 0.42 0.83 -7.15
N PRO A 55 1.42 0.97 -8.05
CA PRO A 55 2.25 2.15 -8.27
C PRO A 55 1.49 3.26 -9.02
N TYR A 56 0.37 2.93 -9.67
CA TYR A 56 -0.57 3.87 -10.30
C TYR A 56 -1.95 3.23 -10.51
N CYS A 57 -2.66 2.86 -9.43
CA CYS A 57 -4.00 2.26 -9.51
C CYS A 57 -5.04 3.07 -10.31
N GLY A 58 -4.76 4.36 -10.60
CA GLY A 58 -5.66 5.27 -11.33
C GLY A 58 -5.17 5.81 -12.69
N THR A 59 -3.97 5.47 -13.20
CA THR A 59 -3.52 6.02 -14.51
C THR A 59 -3.96 5.18 -15.72
N PHE A 60 -4.61 4.04 -15.53
CA PHE A 60 -5.13 3.21 -16.64
C PHE A 60 -6.63 3.42 -16.93
N SER A 61 -7.31 4.37 -16.28
CA SER A 61 -8.73 4.67 -16.56
C SER A 61 -8.97 5.58 -17.78
N ASN A 62 -8.04 5.66 -18.74
CA ASN A 62 -8.28 6.32 -20.04
C ASN A 62 -7.42 5.70 -21.17
N VAL A 63 -7.68 4.44 -21.50
CA VAL A 63 -7.41 3.92 -22.85
C VAL A 63 -8.63 3.15 -23.32
N LEU A 64 -9.67 3.86 -23.73
CA LEU A 64 -10.64 3.46 -24.75
C LEU A 64 -11.18 4.72 -25.44
#